data_AF-A0A174CD64-F1
#
_entry.id   AF-A0A174CD64-F1
#
_cell.length_a   1.000
_cell.length_b   1.000
_cell.length_c   1.000
_cell.angle_alpha   90.00
_cell.angle_beta   90.00
_cell.angle_gamma   90.00
#
_symmetry.space_group_name_H-M   'P 1'
#
loop_
_entity.id
_entity.type
_entity.pdbx_description
1 polymer ?
#
loop_
_entity_poly.entity_id
_entity_poly.type
_entity_poly.pdbx_seq_one_letter_code
_entity_poly.pdbx_strand_id
1 'polypeptide(L)'
;MPYVTEQYYHEVFHGEPVEHAEFQALCERAGEIVEEITMYRLTSEAMLVMPDHIQQLVKKAVCAQIEYLDANGGPELDHGFELQSARLGKFKYSSGREKDSRSQPAVYAPRAMRILAATGLLYRGGGSHASDS
;
A
#
# COMPACT_ATOMS: atom_id res chain seq x y z
N MET A 1 -8.63 -6.28 -11.30
CA MET A 1 -9.89 -5.50 -11.16
C MET A 1 -9.68 -4.52 -10.01
N PRO A 2 -10.12 -3.25 -10.08
CA PRO A 2 -9.88 -2.32 -9.00
C PRO A 2 -10.65 -2.73 -7.75
N TYR A 3 -9.94 -2.88 -6.63
CA TYR A 3 -10.51 -3.22 -5.32
C TYR A 3 -11.41 -2.11 -4.74
N VAL A 4 -11.25 -0.90 -5.25
CA VAL A 4 -11.87 0.33 -4.78
C VAL A 4 -12.44 1.09 -5.99
N THR A 5 -13.60 1.71 -5.82
CA THR A 5 -14.14 2.67 -6.79
C THR A 5 -13.78 4.09 -6.37
N GLU A 6 -13.72 5.01 -7.34
CA GLU A 6 -13.50 6.44 -7.07
C GLU A 6 -14.56 7.01 -6.11
N GLN A 7 -15.81 6.62 -6.29
CA GLN A 7 -16.89 6.98 -5.37
C GLN A 7 -16.59 6.54 -3.94
N TYR A 8 -16.17 5.29 -3.72
CA TYR A 8 -15.80 4.82 -2.38
C TYR A 8 -14.63 5.62 -1.82
N TYR A 9 -13.62 5.93 -2.64
CA TYR A 9 -12.45 6.70 -2.22
C TYR A 9 -12.82 8.10 -1.69
N HIS A 10 -13.69 8.82 -2.40
CA HIS A 10 -14.09 10.17 -2.01
C HIS A 10 -15.22 10.22 -0.97
N GLU A 11 -16.25 9.38 -1.10
CA GLU A 11 -17.47 9.48 -0.30
C GLU A 11 -17.45 8.64 0.97
N VAL A 12 -16.65 7.57 1.02
CA VAL A 12 -16.62 6.62 2.15
C VAL A 12 -15.28 6.64 2.87
N PHE A 13 -14.18 6.56 2.12
CA PHE A 13 -12.84 6.62 2.69
C PHE A 13 -12.41 8.05 3.04
N HIS A 14 -12.93 9.04 2.30
CA HIS A 14 -12.56 10.45 2.41
C HIS A 14 -11.05 10.66 2.22
N GLY A 15 -10.51 10.08 1.15
CA GLY A 15 -9.09 10.21 0.80
C GLY A 15 -8.71 11.62 0.34
N GLU A 16 -7.42 11.89 0.31
CA GLU A 16 -6.88 13.14 -0.22
C GLU A 16 -7.31 13.35 -1.69
N PRO A 17 -7.51 14.60 -2.15
CA PRO A 17 -7.90 14.88 -3.53
C PRO A 17 -6.89 14.30 -4.52
N VAL A 18 -7.38 13.49 -5.45
CA VAL A 18 -6.61 12.90 -6.57
C VAL A 18 -7.27 13.37 -7.86
N GLU A 19 -6.47 13.69 -8.87
CA GLU A 19 -6.99 14.09 -10.18
C GLU A 19 -7.73 12.91 -10.84
N HIS A 20 -8.95 13.15 -11.34
CA HIS A 20 -9.81 12.10 -11.91
C HIS A 20 -9.12 11.30 -13.03
N ALA A 21 -8.32 11.98 -13.86
CA ALA A 21 -7.57 11.36 -14.96
C ALA A 21 -6.47 10.40 -14.47
N GLU A 22 -5.98 10.57 -13.24
CA GLU A 22 -4.90 9.78 -12.66
C GLU A 22 -5.44 8.69 -11.72
N PHE A 23 -6.65 8.86 -11.19
CA PHE A 23 -7.24 7.96 -10.21
C PHE A 23 -7.25 6.49 -10.67
N GLN A 24 -7.66 6.21 -11.91
CA GLN A 24 -7.74 4.83 -12.40
C GLN A 24 -6.36 4.17 -12.42
N ALA A 25 -5.35 4.84 -12.95
CA ALA A 25 -3.99 4.31 -13.03
C ALA A 25 -3.39 4.09 -11.63
N LEU A 26 -3.62 5.03 -10.70
CA LEU A 26 -3.20 4.91 -9.31
C LEU A 26 -3.91 3.76 -8.59
N CYS A 27 -5.22 3.59 -8.83
CA CYS A 27 -6.01 2.55 -8.19
C CYS A 27 -5.59 1.14 -8.65
N GLU A 28 -5.34 0.97 -9.95
CA GLU A 28 -4.86 -0.30 -10.51
C GLU A 28 -3.48 -0.63 -9.92
N ARG A 29 -2.54 0.33 -9.98
CA ARG A 29 -1.20 0.17 -9.43
C ARG A 29 -1.19 -0.12 -7.92
N ALA A 30 -1.98 0.62 -7.15
CA ALA A 30 -2.13 0.41 -5.72
C ALA A 30 -2.70 -0.98 -5.39
N GLY A 31 -3.62 -1.48 -6.22
CA GLY A 31 -4.15 -2.82 -6.09
C GLY A 31 -3.07 -3.89 -6.26
N GLU A 32 -2.30 -3.82 -7.35
CA GLU A 32 -1.18 -4.74 -7.63
C GLU A 32 -0.16 -4.77 -6.48
N ILE A 33 0.22 -3.60 -5.99
CA ILE A 33 1.17 -3.48 -4.87
C ILE A 33 0.60 -4.14 -3.60
N VAL A 34 -0.69 -3.95 -3.31
CA VAL A 34 -1.33 -4.60 -2.14
C VAL A 34 -1.41 -6.12 -2.32
N GLU A 35 -1.67 -6.62 -3.52
CA GLU A 35 -1.59 -8.06 -3.81
C GLU A 35 -0.18 -8.60 -3.52
N GLU A 36 0.86 -7.93 -4.02
CA GLU A 36 2.26 -8.29 -3.78
C GLU A 36 2.61 -8.33 -2.29
N ILE A 37 2.24 -7.28 -1.54
CA ILE A 37 2.45 -7.20 -0.08
C ILE A 37 1.81 -8.39 0.66
N THR A 38 0.66 -8.86 0.16
CA THR A 38 -0.06 -10.01 0.72
C THR A 38 0.42 -11.35 0.17
N MET A 39 1.51 -11.39 -0.59
CA MET A 39 2.04 -12.57 -1.27
C MET A 39 0.97 -13.23 -2.17
N TYR A 40 0.16 -12.41 -2.83
CA TYR A 40 -0.94 -12.82 -3.70
C TYR A 40 -1.99 -13.71 -3.01
N ARG A 41 -2.08 -13.66 -1.68
CA ARG A 41 -3.19 -14.27 -0.93
C ARG A 41 -4.48 -13.47 -1.09
N LEU A 42 -4.35 -12.18 -1.35
CA LEU A 42 -5.43 -11.35 -1.83
C LEU A 42 -5.52 -11.48 -3.35
N THR A 43 -6.70 -11.83 -3.84
CA THR A 43 -7.11 -11.68 -5.26
C THR A 43 -8.52 -11.11 -5.29
N SER A 44 -8.98 -10.68 -6.47
CA SER A 44 -10.35 -10.20 -6.65
C SER A 44 -11.38 -11.26 -6.23
N GLU A 45 -11.15 -12.53 -6.56
CA GLU A 45 -12.02 -13.66 -6.19
C GLU A 45 -11.92 -13.97 -4.69
N ALA A 46 -10.71 -13.99 -4.13
CA ALA A 46 -10.50 -14.28 -2.72
C ALA A 46 -11.18 -13.22 -1.83
N MET A 47 -11.16 -11.96 -2.25
CA MET A 47 -11.81 -10.89 -1.51
C MET A 47 -13.32 -11.08 -1.38
N LEU A 48 -14.01 -11.62 -2.41
CA LEU A 48 -15.46 -11.82 -2.40
C LEU A 48 -15.93 -12.81 -1.32
N VAL A 49 -15.06 -13.73 -0.91
CA VAL A 49 -15.36 -14.74 0.12
C VAL A 49 -14.80 -14.38 1.50
N MET A 50 -14.07 -13.27 1.62
CA MET A 50 -13.57 -12.77 2.90
C MET A 50 -14.71 -12.15 3.73
N PRO A 51 -14.63 -12.18 5.07
CA PRO A 51 -15.56 -11.45 5.92
C PRO A 51 -15.59 -9.95 5.59
N ASP A 52 -16.75 -9.32 5.69
CA ASP A 52 -16.94 -7.90 5.35
C ASP A 52 -15.90 -6.98 5.99
N HIS A 53 -15.59 -7.20 7.28
CA HIS A 53 -14.60 -6.39 7.98
C HIS A 53 -13.19 -6.49 7.35
N ILE A 54 -12.80 -7.66 6.83
CA ILE A 54 -11.53 -7.86 6.13
C ILE A 54 -11.57 -7.16 4.77
N GLN A 55 -12.67 -7.29 4.02
CA GLN A 55 -12.85 -6.58 2.76
C GLN A 55 -12.71 -5.05 2.94
N GLN A 56 -13.30 -4.51 4.01
CA GLN A 56 -13.18 -3.08 4.33
C GLN A 56 -11.74 -2.68 4.68
N LEU A 57 -10.99 -3.52 5.39
CA LEU A 57 -9.57 -3.28 5.68
C LEU A 57 -8.73 -3.31 4.39
N VAL A 58 -8.98 -4.26 3.48
CA VAL A 58 -8.33 -4.31 2.16
C VAL A 58 -8.59 -3.04 1.37
N LYS A 59 -9.85 -2.61 1.25
CA LYS A 59 -10.21 -1.35 0.57
C LYS A 59 -9.45 -0.15 1.15
N LYS A 60 -9.43 -0.03 2.48
CA LYS A 60 -8.69 1.05 3.17
C LYS A 60 -7.19 0.98 2.94
N ALA A 61 -6.60 -0.22 2.83
CA ALA A 61 -5.19 -0.39 2.53
C ALA A 61 -4.87 0.07 1.10
N VAL A 62 -5.71 -0.29 0.13
CA VAL A 62 -5.58 0.17 -1.27
C VAL A 62 -5.72 1.70 -1.34
N CYS A 63 -6.71 2.31 -0.68
CA CYS A 63 -6.83 3.77 -0.65
C CYS A 63 -5.59 4.45 -0.03
N ALA A 64 -5.05 3.90 1.05
CA ALA A 64 -3.82 4.43 1.65
C ALA A 64 -2.59 4.29 0.74
N GLN A 65 -2.58 3.28 -0.14
CA GLN A 65 -1.54 3.11 -1.15
C GLN A 65 -1.72 4.11 -2.31
N ILE A 66 -2.96 4.42 -2.72
CA ILE A 66 -3.26 5.48 -3.70
C ILE A 66 -2.71 6.83 -3.21
N GLU A 67 -3.04 7.24 -1.97
CA GLU A 67 -2.54 8.48 -1.36
C GLU A 67 -0.99 8.53 -1.35
N TYR A 68 -0.35 7.38 -1.11
CA TYR A 68 1.10 7.31 -1.08
C TYR A 68 1.72 7.46 -2.46
N LEU A 69 1.16 6.79 -3.47
CA LEU A 69 1.65 6.93 -4.85
C LEU A 69 1.48 8.36 -5.33
N ASP A 70 0.29 8.94 -5.18
CA ASP A 70 -0.01 10.33 -5.55
C ASP A 70 0.98 11.32 -4.90
N ALA A 71 1.19 11.21 -3.58
CA ALA A 71 2.07 12.10 -2.84
C ALA A 71 3.56 11.98 -3.18
N ASN A 72 4.01 10.87 -3.77
CA ASN A 72 5.43 10.59 -3.99
C ASN A 72 5.83 10.58 -5.48
N GLY A 73 4.93 10.91 -6.40
CA GLY A 73 5.24 10.99 -7.83
C GLY A 73 4.57 9.93 -8.71
N GLY A 74 3.40 9.46 -8.30
CA GLY A 74 2.49 8.70 -9.15
C GLY A 74 2.88 7.22 -9.36
N PRO A 75 2.33 6.57 -10.39
CA PRO A 75 2.65 5.18 -10.72
C PRO A 75 4.11 4.96 -11.16
N GLU A 76 4.87 6.02 -11.48
CA GLU A 76 6.29 5.96 -11.82
C GLU A 76 7.17 5.48 -10.67
N LEU A 77 6.71 5.65 -9.42
CA LEU A 77 7.40 5.15 -8.22
C LEU A 77 7.64 3.64 -8.25
N ASP A 78 6.71 2.89 -8.82
CA ASP A 78 6.77 1.42 -8.86
C ASP A 78 7.79 0.91 -9.89
N HIS A 79 8.11 1.71 -10.90
CA HIS A 79 9.00 1.32 -11.99
C HIS A 79 10.49 1.39 -11.61
N GLY A 80 10.83 1.76 -10.37
CA GLY A 80 12.21 1.81 -9.87
C GLY A 80 13.12 2.77 -10.65
N PHE A 81 12.55 3.60 -11.54
CA PHE A 81 13.31 4.56 -12.31
C PHE A 81 13.93 5.54 -11.33
N GLU A 82 15.23 5.80 -11.43
CA GLU A 82 15.92 6.78 -10.60
C GLU A 82 15.17 8.13 -10.70
N LEU A 83 14.30 8.38 -9.72
CA LEU A 83 13.63 9.65 -9.48
C LEU A 83 14.70 10.65 -8.99
N GLN A 84 15.58 11.06 -9.89
CA GLN A 84 16.57 12.10 -9.61
C GLN A 84 15.96 13.50 -9.47
N SER A 85 14.63 13.70 -9.54
CA SER A 85 14.13 15.09 -9.62
C SER A 85 12.65 15.36 -9.27
N ALA A 86 11.79 14.38 -9.01
CA ALA A 86 10.38 14.70 -8.74
C ALA A 86 10.09 14.68 -7.23
N ARG A 87 10.20 15.86 -6.62
CA ARG A 87 9.51 16.30 -5.39
C ARG A 87 9.42 15.25 -4.27
N LEU A 88 10.49 15.19 -3.48
CA LEU A 88 10.49 14.69 -2.11
C LEU A 88 9.60 15.60 -1.23
N GLY A 89 8.29 15.47 -1.38
CA GLY A 89 7.28 16.18 -0.62
C GLY A 89 7.02 15.53 0.73
N LYS A 90 7.58 16.13 1.79
CA LYS A 90 7.09 16.05 3.19
C LYS A 90 7.24 14.74 4.00
N PHE A 91 8.01 13.74 3.60
CA PHE A 91 8.36 12.64 4.52
C PHE A 91 9.69 12.89 5.26
N LYS A 92 9.62 13.52 6.44
CA LYS A 92 10.69 13.45 7.46
C LYS A 92 10.34 12.40 8.50
N TYR A 93 10.88 11.18 8.37
CA TYR A 93 11.00 10.29 9.52
C TYR A 93 12.37 10.52 10.16
N SER A 94 12.43 11.37 11.19
CA SER A 94 13.54 11.37 12.13
C SER A 94 13.22 10.37 13.24
N SER A 95 13.48 9.09 12.99
CA SER A 95 13.70 8.14 14.09
C SER A 95 15.17 7.75 14.05
N GLY A 96 15.95 8.34 14.96
CA GLY A 96 17.38 8.16 15.06
C GLY A 96 17.76 6.68 15.10
N ARG A 97 18.40 6.23 14.03
CA ARG A 97 19.41 5.19 13.98
C ARG A 97 20.15 5.35 12.66
N GLU A 98 21.36 5.87 12.75
CA GLU A 98 22.32 5.94 11.65
C GLU A 98 22.48 4.56 11.00
N LYS A 99 22.19 4.48 9.70
CA LYS A 99 22.94 3.66 8.76
C LYS A 99 22.81 4.21 7.34
N ASP A 100 23.97 4.25 6.69
CA ASP A 100 24.31 4.87 5.41
C ASP A 100 23.50 4.41 4.18
N SER A 101 23.50 5.32 3.19
CA SER A 101 23.23 5.16 1.75
C SER A 101 21.79 4.92 1.25
N ARG A 102 21.28 5.92 0.49
CA ARG A 102 20.14 5.86 -0.45
C ARG A 102 18.99 4.92 -0.06
N SER A 103 18.20 5.31 0.92
CA SER A 103 16.89 4.70 1.14
C SER A 103 16.01 5.08 -0.07
N GLN A 104 15.87 4.19 -1.05
CA GLN A 104 14.78 4.32 -2.01
C GLN A 104 13.47 4.41 -1.22
N PRO A 105 12.52 5.28 -1.62
CA PRO A 105 11.20 5.27 -1.01
C PRO A 105 10.68 3.83 -1.06
N ALA A 106 10.23 3.30 0.09
CA ALA A 106 9.59 2.00 0.07
C ALA A 106 8.38 2.09 -0.87
N VAL A 107 8.27 1.18 -1.84
CA VAL A 107 7.12 1.13 -2.78
C VAL A 107 5.79 1.04 -2.02
N TYR A 108 5.84 0.52 -0.79
CA TYR A 108 4.69 0.27 0.07
C TYR A 108 4.39 1.43 1.03
N ALA A 109 3.13 1.85 1.08
CA ALA A 109 2.64 2.82 2.04
C ALA A 109 2.71 2.24 3.48
N PRO A 110 3.37 2.92 4.44
CA PRO A 110 3.41 2.47 5.83
C PRO A 110 2.01 2.30 6.45
N ARG A 111 1.04 3.13 6.03
CA ARG A 111 -0.35 3.04 6.46
C ARG A 111 -1.04 1.79 5.92
N ALA A 112 -0.81 1.43 4.64
CA ALA A 112 -1.36 0.21 4.05
C ALA A 112 -0.86 -1.04 4.80
N MET A 113 0.45 -1.11 5.08
CA MET A 113 1.05 -2.18 5.88
C MET A 113 0.39 -2.35 7.26
N ARG A 114 0.19 -1.24 7.98
CA ARG A 114 -0.44 -1.27 9.31
C ARG A 114 -1.90 -1.73 9.26
N ILE A 115 -2.65 -1.35 8.22
CA ILE A 115 -4.04 -1.79 8.02
C ILE A 115 -4.08 -3.29 7.71
N LEU A 116 -3.22 -3.75 6.79
CA LEU A 116 -3.15 -5.17 6.40
C LEU A 116 -2.68 -6.08 7.54
N ALA A 117 -1.89 -5.57 8.49
CA ALA A 117 -1.44 -6.36 9.64
C ALA A 117 -2.60 -6.92 10.48
N ALA A 118 -3.75 -6.25 10.51
CA ALA A 118 -4.95 -6.70 11.21
C ALA A 118 -5.72 -7.82 10.47
N THR A 119 -5.39 -8.09 9.21
CA THR A 119 -6.13 -9.03 8.35
C THR A 119 -5.58 -10.46 8.39
N GLY A 120 -4.33 -10.65 8.85
CA GLY A 120 -3.63 -11.92 8.75
C GLY A 120 -3.15 -12.29 7.34
N LEU A 121 -3.36 -11.41 6.34
CA LEU A 121 -2.91 -11.62 4.95
C LEU A 121 -1.41 -11.38 4.78
N LEU A 122 -0.80 -10.59 5.66
CA LEU A 122 0.65 -10.37 5.63
C LEU A 122 1.40 -11.65 5.97
N TYR A 123 2.49 -11.90 5.27
CA TYR A 123 3.42 -12.98 5.61
C TYR A 123 4.01 -12.73 7.01
N ARG A 124 3.55 -13.50 7.99
CA ARG A 124 4.25 -13.69 9.26
C ARG A 124 5.22 -14.84 9.06
N GLY A 125 6.49 -14.53 8.83
CA GLY A 125 7.56 -15.52 8.79
C GLY A 125 7.42 -16.47 9.97
N GLY A 126 7.45 -17.78 9.69
CA GLY A 126 7.21 -18.82 10.69
C GLY A 126 8.03 -18.55 11.93
N GLY A 127 7.35 -18.34 13.06
CA GLY A 127 7.99 -18.30 14.36
C GLY A 127 8.57 -19.68 14.64
N SER A 128 9.85 -19.87 14.30
CA SER A 128 10.65 -20.95 14.85
C SER A 128 10.78 -20.70 16.34
N HIS A 129 9.83 -21.21 17.11
CA HIS A 129 10.12 -21.62 18.48
C HIS A 129 11.19 -22.72 18.39
N ALA A 130 12.45 -22.31 18.46
CA ALA A 130 13.52 -23.20 18.89
C ALA A 130 13.23 -23.52 20.36
N SER A 131 12.52 -24.61 20.60
CA SER A 131 12.51 -25.28 21.90
C SER A 131 13.90 -25.87 22.09
N ASP A 132 14.72 -25.21 22.90
CA ASP A 132 15.93 -25.77 23.50
C ASP A 132 15.65 -27.19 23.98
N SER A 133 16.48 -28.13 23.53
CA SER A 133 16.58 -29.50 24.05
C SER A 133 17.88 -29.65 24.83
#